data_AF-A0A1A6AF15-F1
#
_entry.id   AF-A0A1A6AF15-F1
#
_cell.length_a   1.000
_cell.length_b   1.000
_cell.length_c   1.000
_cell.angle_alpha   90.00
_cell.angle_beta   90.00
_cell.angle_gamma   90.00
#
_symmetry.space_group_name_H-M   'P 1'
#
loop_
_entity.id
_entity.type
_entity.pdbx_description
1 polymer ?
#
loop_
_entity_poly.entity_id
_entity_poly.type
_entity_poly.pdbx_seq_one_letter_code
_entity_poly.pdbx_strand_id
1 'polypeptide(L)'
;MLARILLPNICAVLAVCVQGRAQEGFVDPSLNGGSMLTYTLNTFPPNLGEPLNVIISNQSDPRVLAETMWEGGLYTYLEAGAFGGQCLGLHMGNKQQANLGDGNKNQTQKALLRYQYFHNHFLGTCLETLYGGNHIRVFKQETSGAYFLSASTELDSKRYHQLGINAYDAGRDLFVGNATNIAIKGYLDSDASFIGGSQQERLEIQNHSELHRGSSASKQDVQPVGGEISDGLVAVLTVQVIQEDPKHWSEWVWSALGL
;
A
#
# COMPACT_ATOMS: atom_id res chain seq x y z
N MET A 1 40.01 -35.05 -52.51
CA MET A 1 40.44 -34.33 -51.29
C MET A 1 39.38 -33.29 -50.97
N LEU A 2 38.51 -33.59 -50.01
CA LEU A 2 37.42 -32.72 -49.58
C LEU A 2 37.94 -31.76 -48.49
N ALA A 3 37.97 -30.46 -48.78
CA ALA A 3 38.26 -29.44 -47.77
C ALA A 3 36.94 -29.05 -47.07
N ARG A 4 36.79 -29.46 -45.80
CA ARG A 4 35.74 -28.96 -44.91
C ARG A 4 36.15 -27.58 -44.40
N ILE A 5 35.44 -26.55 -44.82
CA ILE A 5 35.52 -25.21 -44.23
C ILE A 5 34.65 -25.23 -42.96
N LEU A 6 35.29 -25.15 -41.79
CA LEU A 6 34.64 -24.92 -40.51
C LEU A 6 34.36 -23.42 -40.37
N LEU A 7 33.08 -23.03 -40.43
CA LEU A 7 32.63 -21.72 -39.99
C LEU A 7 32.59 -21.71 -38.45
N PRO A 8 33.12 -20.67 -37.77
CA PRO A 8 32.98 -20.57 -36.32
C PRO A 8 31.54 -20.19 -35.98
N ASN A 9 30.94 -20.96 -35.06
CA ASN A 9 29.70 -20.60 -34.38
C ASN A 9 29.94 -19.32 -33.58
N ILE A 10 29.50 -18.19 -34.12
CA ILE A 10 29.40 -16.94 -33.38
C ILE A 10 28.23 -17.12 -32.41
N CYS A 11 28.57 -17.38 -31.15
CA CYS A 11 27.63 -17.36 -30.04
C CYS A 11 27.16 -15.91 -29.88
N ALA A 12 25.94 -15.62 -30.34
CA ALA A 12 25.28 -14.36 -30.04
C ALA A 12 25.01 -14.32 -28.53
N VAL A 13 25.86 -13.61 -27.78
CA VAL A 13 25.56 -13.21 -26.41
C VAL A 13 24.46 -12.16 -26.51
N LEU A 14 23.20 -12.62 -26.48
CA LEU A 14 22.08 -11.75 -26.17
C LEU A 14 22.33 -11.21 -24.77
N ALA A 15 22.58 -9.91 -24.68
CA ALA A 15 22.50 -9.19 -23.43
C ALA A 15 21.10 -9.42 -22.87
N VAL A 16 20.99 -10.27 -21.85
CA VAL A 16 19.81 -10.33 -21.00
C VAL A 16 19.77 -8.98 -20.30
N CYS A 17 18.93 -8.08 -20.80
CA CYS A 17 18.47 -6.96 -19.97
C CYS A 17 17.91 -7.58 -18.70
N VAL A 18 18.45 -7.16 -17.56
CA VAL A 18 17.92 -7.48 -16.24
C VAL A 18 16.43 -7.08 -16.23
N GLN A 19 15.54 -8.06 -16.42
CA GLN A 19 14.09 -7.91 -16.24
C GLN A 19 13.74 -7.91 -14.74
N GLY A 20 14.50 -7.19 -13.94
CA GLY A 20 14.41 -7.24 -12.47
C GLY A 20 13.53 -6.17 -11.84
N ARG A 21 12.78 -5.36 -12.61
CA ARG A 21 11.94 -4.28 -12.04
C ARG A 21 10.60 -4.03 -12.75
N ALA A 22 10.33 -4.69 -13.87
CA ALA A 22 9.06 -4.55 -14.58
C ALA A 22 7.98 -5.54 -14.08
N GLN A 23 8.36 -6.56 -13.30
CA GLN A 23 7.44 -7.60 -12.83
C GLN A 23 6.69 -7.26 -11.53
N GLU A 24 7.06 -6.24 -10.78
CA GLU A 24 6.37 -5.86 -9.54
C GLU A 24 5.37 -4.71 -9.74
N GLY A 25 5.36 -4.11 -10.94
CA GLY A 25 4.40 -3.07 -11.32
C GLY A 25 4.54 -1.72 -10.62
N PHE A 26 5.73 -1.40 -10.10
CA PHE A 26 6.11 -0.06 -9.66
C PHE A 26 7.57 0.24 -10.08
N VAL A 27 7.97 1.51 -10.04
CA VAL A 27 9.38 1.89 -10.21
C VAL A 27 9.94 2.22 -8.84
N ASP A 28 11.08 1.64 -8.46
CA ASP A 28 11.71 1.98 -7.19
C ASP A 28 12.05 3.49 -7.13
N PRO A 29 11.49 4.25 -6.17
CA PRO A 29 11.74 5.69 -6.06
C PRO A 29 13.22 6.07 -6.00
N SER A 30 14.06 5.23 -5.38
CA SER A 30 15.49 5.51 -5.17
C SER A 30 16.28 5.61 -6.46
N LEU A 31 15.81 4.98 -7.54
CA LEU A 31 16.46 5.05 -8.85
C LEU A 31 16.41 6.44 -9.48
N ASN A 32 15.43 7.25 -9.11
CA ASN A 32 15.16 8.54 -9.72
C ASN A 32 15.16 9.68 -8.70
N GLY A 33 15.93 9.54 -7.62
CA GLY A 33 16.11 10.57 -6.60
C GLY A 33 14.93 10.74 -5.62
N GLY A 34 14.03 9.76 -5.57
CA GLY A 34 13.00 9.61 -4.53
C GLY A 34 13.43 8.68 -3.41
N SER A 35 12.50 8.32 -2.52
CA SER A 35 12.74 7.39 -1.41
C SER A 35 11.47 6.65 -0.99
N MET A 36 11.62 5.46 -0.41
CA MET A 36 10.56 4.70 0.27
C MET A 36 10.25 5.27 1.66
N LEU A 37 10.19 6.59 1.77
CA LEU A 37 10.00 7.32 3.01
C LEU A 37 9.19 8.57 2.72
N THR A 38 8.15 8.81 3.52
CA THR A 38 7.50 10.11 3.59
C THR A 38 8.39 11.08 4.34
N TYR A 39 8.05 12.35 4.32
CA TYR A 39 8.62 13.33 5.22
C TYR A 39 7.57 14.42 5.50
N THR A 40 7.72 15.08 6.63
CA THR A 40 6.98 16.30 6.94
C THR A 40 7.96 17.39 7.34
N LEU A 41 7.64 18.62 6.99
CA LEU A 41 8.55 19.75 7.19
C LEU A 41 8.74 20.11 8.67
N ASN A 42 7.85 19.66 9.56
CA ASN A 42 7.83 20.04 10.97
C ASN A 42 7.57 18.83 11.90
N THR A 43 8.55 17.94 12.05
CA THR A 43 8.56 16.87 13.07
C THR A 43 9.48 17.21 14.23
N PHE A 44 9.22 16.56 15.38
CA PHE A 44 10.14 16.55 16.51
C PHE A 44 10.45 15.11 16.93
N PRO A 45 11.69 14.61 16.74
CA PRO A 45 12.83 15.26 16.10
C PRO A 45 12.59 15.65 14.62
N PRO A 46 13.32 16.64 14.08
CA PRO A 46 13.17 17.07 12.70
C PRO A 46 13.52 15.97 11.70
N ASN A 47 12.87 15.99 10.54
CA ASN A 47 13.03 15.04 9.44
C ASN A 47 12.56 13.61 9.71
N LEU A 48 11.64 13.40 10.65
CA LEU A 48 10.92 12.14 10.73
C LEU A 48 9.98 11.96 9.53
N GLY A 49 9.98 10.75 9.01
CA GLY A 49 9.12 10.23 7.98
C GLY A 49 8.42 8.96 8.43
N GLU A 50 7.50 8.46 7.62
CA GLU A 50 6.94 7.12 7.75
C GLU A 50 7.39 6.30 6.52
N PRO A 51 7.70 5.01 6.68
CA PRO A 51 8.09 4.16 5.57
C PRO A 51 6.88 3.93 4.65
N LEU A 52 7.15 3.93 3.35
CA LEU A 52 6.17 3.49 2.35
C LEU A 52 6.25 1.96 2.27
N ASN A 53 5.57 1.28 3.19
CA ASN A 53 5.74 -0.14 3.46
C ASN A 53 4.70 -1.06 2.83
N VAL A 54 3.78 -0.50 2.04
CA VAL A 54 2.86 -1.26 1.18
C VAL A 54 2.81 -0.60 -0.20
N ILE A 55 2.79 -1.41 -1.24
CA ILE A 55 2.62 -1.00 -2.64
C ILE A 55 1.45 -1.76 -3.22
N ILE A 56 0.49 -1.07 -3.83
CA ILE A 56 -0.49 -1.67 -4.72
C ILE A 56 0.06 -1.54 -6.14
N SER A 57 0.49 -2.67 -6.69
CA SER A 57 1.12 -2.80 -7.98
C SER A 57 0.22 -2.31 -9.12
N ASN A 58 0.82 -1.69 -10.15
CA ASN A 58 0.10 -1.33 -11.38
C ASN A 58 -0.38 -2.54 -12.20
N GLN A 59 -0.01 -3.76 -11.79
CA GLN A 59 -0.52 -5.01 -12.36
C GLN A 59 -1.87 -5.42 -11.77
N SER A 60 -2.35 -4.69 -10.76
CA SER A 60 -3.70 -4.86 -10.24
C SER A 60 -4.74 -4.51 -11.29
N ASP A 61 -5.96 -5.00 -11.11
CA ASP A 61 -7.10 -4.67 -11.96
C ASP A 61 -7.25 -3.14 -12.07
N PRO A 62 -7.40 -2.57 -13.28
CA PRO A 62 -7.55 -1.12 -13.45
C PRO A 62 -8.67 -0.49 -12.61
N ARG A 63 -9.70 -1.27 -12.25
CA ARG A 63 -10.78 -0.83 -11.35
C ARG A 63 -10.30 -0.63 -9.93
N VAL A 64 -9.37 -1.43 -9.43
CA VAL A 64 -8.75 -1.21 -8.11
C VAL A 64 -7.85 0.03 -8.15
N LEU A 65 -7.19 0.29 -9.28
CA LEU A 65 -6.31 1.44 -9.45
C LEU A 65 -7.06 2.77 -9.73
N ALA A 66 -8.38 2.73 -9.89
CA ALA A 66 -9.19 3.93 -10.05
C ALA A 66 -9.26 4.72 -8.73
N GLU A 67 -8.88 6.01 -8.75
CA GLU A 67 -8.91 6.89 -7.58
C GLU A 67 -10.33 7.39 -7.28
N THR A 68 -11.25 6.48 -6.96
CA THR A 68 -12.67 6.77 -6.70
C THR A 68 -13.21 5.97 -5.51
N MET A 69 -14.33 6.45 -4.96
CA MET A 69 -15.09 5.81 -3.87
C MET A 69 -16.44 5.23 -4.35
N TRP A 70 -16.98 5.69 -5.47
CA TRP A 70 -18.40 5.51 -5.83
C TRP A 70 -18.68 4.40 -6.86
N GLU A 71 -17.64 3.87 -7.50
CA GLU A 71 -17.74 2.90 -8.59
C GLU A 71 -16.77 1.73 -8.39
N GLY A 72 -16.55 1.36 -7.13
CA GLY A 72 -15.34 0.64 -6.74
C GLY A 72 -14.16 1.60 -6.65
N GLY A 73 -12.95 1.11 -6.91
CA GLY A 73 -11.75 1.93 -6.82
C GLY A 73 -10.84 1.57 -5.67
N LEU A 74 -9.74 2.29 -5.60
CA LEU A 74 -8.73 2.17 -4.56
C LEU A 74 -9.35 2.33 -3.18
N TYR A 75 -10.23 3.32 -3.00
CA TYR A 75 -10.77 3.62 -1.69
C TYR A 75 -11.81 2.59 -1.25
N THR A 76 -12.58 2.01 -2.17
CA THR A 76 -13.43 0.84 -1.87
C THR A 76 -12.59 -0.38 -1.50
N TYR A 77 -11.46 -0.60 -2.17
CA TYR A 77 -10.51 -1.66 -1.79
C TYR A 77 -9.88 -1.43 -0.40
N LEU A 78 -9.51 -0.20 -0.08
CA LEU A 78 -8.96 0.13 1.25
C LEU A 78 -10.04 0.02 2.35
N GLU A 79 -11.27 0.41 2.04
CA GLU A 79 -12.43 0.16 2.90
C GLU A 79 -12.64 -1.34 3.12
N ALA A 80 -12.38 -2.13 2.08
CA ALA A 80 -12.44 -3.58 2.16
C ALA A 80 -11.46 -4.13 3.21
N GLY A 81 -10.23 -3.61 3.21
CA GLY A 81 -9.20 -3.85 4.24
C GLY A 81 -9.48 -3.25 5.62
N ALA A 82 -10.70 -2.74 5.87
CA ALA A 82 -11.14 -2.08 7.09
C ALA A 82 -10.53 -0.70 7.35
N PHE A 83 -10.36 0.12 6.30
CA PHE A 83 -9.92 1.52 6.42
C PHE A 83 -10.94 2.51 5.87
N GLY A 84 -11.32 3.51 6.66
CA GLY A 84 -12.27 4.55 6.26
C GLY A 84 -11.69 5.95 6.37
N GLY A 85 -12.41 6.93 5.80
CA GLY A 85 -12.13 8.35 6.04
C GLY A 85 -12.22 8.71 7.53
N GLN A 86 -11.47 9.73 7.94
CA GLN A 86 -11.34 10.12 9.35
C GLN A 86 -12.70 10.50 10.00
N CYS A 87 -12.79 10.27 11.31
CA CYS A 87 -13.96 10.56 12.16
C CYS A 87 -14.52 11.96 11.92
N LEU A 88 -15.70 12.08 11.30
CA LEU A 88 -16.39 13.35 11.03
C LEU A 88 -15.49 14.45 10.39
N GLY A 89 -14.47 14.04 9.62
CA GLY A 89 -13.49 14.96 9.03
C GLY A 89 -12.49 15.58 10.02
N LEU A 90 -12.46 15.13 11.27
CA LEU A 90 -11.47 15.52 12.27
C LEU A 90 -10.12 14.95 11.89
N HIS A 91 -9.24 15.82 11.40
CA HIS A 91 -7.90 15.45 10.99
C HIS A 91 -6.93 15.53 12.16
N MET A 92 -6.54 14.38 12.73
CA MET A 92 -5.41 14.29 13.66
C MET A 92 -4.17 13.80 12.90
N GLY A 93 -3.12 14.62 12.93
CA GLY A 93 -1.85 14.39 12.22
C GLY A 93 -1.65 15.35 11.04
N ASN A 94 -0.39 15.77 10.81
CA ASN A 94 -0.07 16.64 9.68
C ASN A 94 -0.13 15.87 8.36
N LYS A 95 -0.44 16.59 7.28
CA LYS A 95 -0.20 16.08 5.92
C LYS A 95 1.29 15.80 5.74
N GLN A 96 1.59 14.63 5.21
CA GLN A 96 2.94 14.23 4.84
C GLN A 96 3.13 14.32 3.33
N GLN A 97 4.38 14.37 2.93
CA GLN A 97 4.79 14.39 1.54
C GLN A 97 5.74 13.23 1.26
N ALA A 98 5.84 12.82 0.00
CA ALA A 98 6.80 11.82 -0.44
C ALA A 98 7.35 12.17 -1.82
N ASN A 99 8.61 11.82 -2.07
CA ASN A 99 9.18 11.85 -3.42
C ASN A 99 9.26 10.43 -3.95
N LEU A 100 8.40 10.10 -4.91
CA LEU A 100 8.28 8.76 -5.47
C LEU A 100 9.18 8.53 -6.70
N GLY A 101 10.13 9.44 -6.99
CA GLY A 101 11.05 9.28 -8.12
C GLY A 101 10.34 9.30 -9.49
N ASP A 102 9.21 9.99 -9.58
CA ASP A 102 8.37 10.06 -10.78
C ASP A 102 8.44 11.43 -11.49
N GLY A 103 9.43 12.25 -11.12
CA GLY A 103 9.64 13.60 -11.67
C GLY A 103 8.78 14.69 -11.04
N ASN A 104 7.76 14.35 -10.26
CA ASN A 104 6.90 15.32 -9.57
C ASN A 104 7.49 15.86 -8.26
N LYS A 105 8.74 15.48 -7.95
CA LYS A 105 9.42 15.82 -6.68
C LYS A 105 8.55 15.41 -5.48
N ASN A 106 8.30 16.36 -4.60
CA ASN A 106 7.70 16.24 -3.30
C ASN A 106 6.17 16.37 -3.38
N GLN A 107 5.47 15.23 -3.39
CA GLN A 107 4.02 15.17 -3.52
C GLN A 107 3.34 15.08 -2.18
N THR A 108 2.23 15.81 -1.99
CA THR A 108 1.40 15.67 -0.79
C THR A 108 0.56 14.40 -0.88
N GLN A 109 0.39 13.70 0.25
CA GLN A 109 -0.50 12.54 0.34
C GLN A 109 -1.89 12.80 -0.28
N LYS A 110 -2.45 11.79 -0.94
CA LYS A 110 -3.80 11.78 -1.54
C LYS A 110 -4.88 11.64 -0.47
N ALA A 111 -4.66 10.75 0.49
CA ALA A 111 -5.59 10.48 1.58
C ALA A 111 -4.87 10.09 2.89
N LEU A 112 -5.58 10.25 4.01
CA LEU A 112 -5.29 9.60 5.30
C LEU A 112 -6.54 8.82 5.69
N LEU A 113 -6.41 7.50 5.78
CA LEU A 113 -7.46 6.59 6.19
C LEU A 113 -7.12 6.00 7.56
N ARG A 114 -8.15 5.74 8.36
CA ARG A 114 -8.03 5.17 9.71
C ARG A 114 -8.80 3.87 9.78
N TYR A 115 -8.33 2.96 10.63
CA TYR A 115 -8.97 1.68 10.86
C TYR A 115 -10.42 1.89 11.30
N GLN A 116 -11.35 1.21 10.65
CA GLN A 116 -12.77 1.26 10.98
C GLN A 116 -13.17 0.06 11.84
N TYR A 117 -13.20 0.26 13.16
CA TYR A 117 -13.76 -0.75 14.07
C TYR A 117 -15.18 -1.14 13.63
N PHE A 118 -15.45 -2.45 13.64
CA PHE A 118 -16.73 -3.04 13.24
C PHE A 118 -17.16 -2.72 11.80
N HIS A 119 -16.22 -2.37 10.91
CA HIS A 119 -16.50 -1.96 9.52
C HIS A 119 -17.52 -0.81 9.43
N ASN A 120 -17.51 0.09 10.42
CA ASN A 120 -18.38 1.25 10.46
C ASN A 120 -17.55 2.52 10.28
N HIS A 121 -17.68 3.18 9.14
CA HIS A 121 -16.84 4.35 8.85
C HIS A 121 -17.09 5.53 9.82
N PHE A 122 -18.30 5.66 10.38
CA PHE A 122 -18.65 6.76 11.29
C PHE A 122 -18.23 6.46 12.73
N LEU A 123 -18.73 5.37 13.31
CA LEU A 123 -18.42 5.00 14.69
C LEU A 123 -17.01 4.43 14.79
N GLY A 124 -16.62 3.59 13.83
CA GLY A 124 -15.37 2.83 13.89
C GLY A 124 -14.13 3.70 13.83
N THR A 125 -14.07 4.69 12.93
CA THR A 125 -12.92 5.60 12.84
C THR A 125 -12.84 6.57 14.01
N CYS A 126 -13.99 6.93 14.61
CA CYS A 126 -14.02 7.68 15.87
C CYS A 126 -13.55 6.85 17.06
N LEU A 127 -13.88 5.55 17.10
CA LEU A 127 -13.37 4.63 18.11
C LEU A 127 -11.86 4.42 17.99
N GLU A 128 -11.31 4.42 16.78
CA GLU A 128 -9.86 4.41 16.56
C GLU A 128 -9.19 5.63 17.18
N THR A 129 -9.76 6.82 17.03
CA THR A 129 -9.26 8.02 17.71
C THR A 129 -9.26 7.87 19.24
N LEU A 130 -10.11 7.02 19.81
CA LEU A 130 -10.14 6.80 21.27
C LEU A 130 -9.20 5.69 21.72
N TYR A 131 -9.16 4.57 20.99
CA TYR A 131 -8.52 3.32 21.39
C TYR A 131 -7.19 3.04 20.67
N GLY A 132 -6.81 3.87 19.70
CA GLY A 132 -5.73 3.58 18.78
C GLY A 132 -6.14 2.54 17.76
N GLY A 133 -5.25 2.22 16.84
CA GLY A 133 -5.51 1.30 15.75
C GLY A 133 -4.45 1.41 14.68
N ASN A 134 -4.87 1.33 13.42
CA ASN A 134 -3.99 1.38 12.26
C ASN A 134 -4.41 2.57 11.37
N HIS A 135 -3.46 3.22 10.72
CA HIS A 135 -3.76 4.23 9.70
C HIS A 135 -2.96 3.98 8.43
N ILE A 136 -3.51 4.46 7.31
CA ILE A 136 -2.89 4.39 6.00
C ILE A 136 -2.83 5.79 5.39
N ARG A 137 -1.63 6.21 4.98
CA ARG A 137 -1.46 7.36 4.06
C ARG A 137 -1.30 6.84 2.65
N VAL A 138 -1.96 7.50 1.70
CA VAL A 138 -1.98 7.08 0.30
C VAL A 138 -1.17 8.06 -0.56
N PHE A 139 -0.28 7.54 -1.40
CA PHE A 139 0.47 8.25 -2.42
C PHE A 139 0.38 7.51 -3.75
N LYS A 140 0.52 8.21 -4.88
CA LYS A 140 0.46 7.62 -6.22
C LYS A 140 1.73 7.96 -7.00
N GLN A 141 2.38 6.95 -7.57
CA GLN A 141 3.50 7.15 -8.48
C GLN A 141 2.95 7.32 -9.89
N GLU A 142 3.03 8.52 -10.45
CA GLU A 142 2.38 8.83 -11.74
C GLU A 142 3.06 8.14 -12.93
N THR A 143 4.35 7.82 -12.82
CA THR A 143 5.10 7.12 -13.89
C THR A 143 4.70 5.66 -14.06
N SER A 144 4.33 4.96 -12.98
CA SER A 144 3.92 3.55 -13.03
C SER A 144 2.41 3.37 -12.89
N GLY A 145 1.71 4.30 -12.23
CA GLY A 145 0.32 4.15 -11.81
C GLY A 145 0.13 3.37 -10.51
N ALA A 146 1.21 2.89 -9.88
CA ALA A 146 1.15 2.18 -8.60
C ALA A 146 0.82 3.12 -7.43
N TYR A 147 0.18 2.57 -6.40
CA TYR A 147 -0.04 3.28 -5.14
C TYR A 147 0.96 2.84 -4.09
N PHE A 148 1.53 3.82 -3.37
CA PHE A 148 2.43 3.60 -2.25
C PHE A 148 1.70 4.01 -0.98
N LEU A 149 1.64 3.11 -0.01
CA LEU A 149 0.97 3.32 1.25
C LEU A 149 1.97 3.33 2.40
N SER A 150 1.77 4.23 3.35
CA SER A 150 2.39 4.17 4.68
C SER A 150 1.35 3.62 5.65
N ALA A 151 1.55 2.41 6.13
CA ALA A 151 0.70 1.75 7.11
C ALA A 151 1.41 1.69 8.47
N SER A 152 0.75 2.12 9.53
CA SER A 152 1.32 2.05 10.88
C SER A 152 0.28 2.02 11.98
N THR A 153 0.60 1.35 13.09
CA THR A 153 -0.27 1.34 14.27
C THR A 153 0.02 2.47 15.25
N GLU A 154 -1.03 3.15 15.70
CA GLU A 154 -1.00 4.18 16.74
C GLU A 154 -1.63 3.65 18.03
N LEU A 155 -1.10 4.07 19.18
CA LEU A 155 -1.68 3.81 20.49
C LEU A 155 -2.92 4.68 20.75
N ASP A 156 -3.60 4.40 21.85
CA ASP A 156 -4.80 5.13 22.27
C ASP A 156 -4.55 6.61 22.61
N SER A 157 -5.64 7.38 22.70
CA SER A 157 -5.63 8.81 23.01
C SER A 157 -4.98 9.16 24.35
N LYS A 158 -5.03 8.28 25.37
CA LYS A 158 -4.36 8.50 26.67
C LYS A 158 -2.85 8.41 26.55
N ARG A 159 -2.37 7.74 25.50
CA ARG A 159 -0.96 7.63 25.11
C ARG A 159 -0.62 8.57 23.96
N TYR A 160 -1.47 9.57 23.69
CA TYR A 160 -1.25 10.63 22.71
C TYR A 160 -0.99 10.12 21.28
N HIS A 161 -1.58 8.98 20.90
CA HIS A 161 -1.36 8.37 19.58
C HIS A 161 0.12 8.12 19.23
N GLN A 162 0.93 7.85 20.25
CA GLN A 162 2.31 7.40 20.02
C GLN A 162 2.32 6.14 19.15
N LEU A 163 3.35 6.00 18.31
CA LEU A 163 3.58 4.77 17.57
C LEU A 163 3.69 3.60 18.54
N GLY A 164 2.98 2.52 18.21
CA GLY A 164 3.06 1.27 18.96
C GLY A 164 4.44 0.62 18.89
N ILE A 165 4.59 -0.49 19.62
CA ILE A 165 5.75 -1.37 19.42
C ILE A 165 5.63 -2.00 18.03
N ASN A 166 6.72 -2.00 17.27
CA ASN A 166 6.76 -2.53 15.90
C ASN A 166 5.72 -1.88 14.96
N ALA A 167 5.48 -0.58 15.12
CA ALA A 167 4.28 0.07 14.57
C ALA A 167 4.12 -0.09 13.05
N TYR A 168 5.21 0.01 12.28
CA TYR A 168 5.17 -0.05 10.83
C TYR A 168 4.95 -1.48 10.31
N ASP A 169 5.76 -2.44 10.78
CA ASP A 169 5.57 -3.87 10.50
C ASP A 169 4.16 -4.33 10.90
N ALA A 170 3.72 -4.00 12.12
CA ALA A 170 2.38 -4.33 12.59
C ALA A 170 1.29 -3.69 11.73
N GLY A 171 1.48 -2.43 11.32
CA GLY A 171 0.56 -1.72 10.44
C GLY A 171 0.42 -2.38 9.07
N ARG A 172 1.56 -2.69 8.43
CA ARG A 172 1.63 -3.43 7.17
C ARG A 172 0.96 -4.79 7.29
N ASP A 173 1.35 -5.58 8.29
CA ASP A 173 0.90 -6.96 8.45
C ASP A 173 -0.59 -7.04 8.79
N LEU A 174 -1.12 -6.10 9.56
CA LEU A 174 -2.56 -5.98 9.81
C LEU A 174 -3.32 -5.65 8.52
N PHE A 175 -2.82 -4.73 7.70
CA PHE A 175 -3.45 -4.41 6.42
C PHE A 175 -3.42 -5.61 5.46
N VAL A 176 -2.25 -6.21 5.25
CA VAL A 176 -2.09 -7.39 4.38
C VAL A 176 -2.97 -8.54 4.88
N GLY A 177 -3.00 -8.77 6.19
CA GLY A 177 -3.83 -9.83 6.78
C GLY A 177 -5.32 -9.60 6.60
N ASN A 178 -5.80 -8.37 6.76
CA ASN A 178 -7.19 -8.01 6.45
C ASN A 178 -7.51 -8.17 4.97
N ALA A 179 -6.65 -7.66 4.09
CA ALA A 179 -6.86 -7.73 2.64
C ALA A 179 -6.88 -9.17 2.11
N THR A 180 -6.02 -10.03 2.64
CA THR A 180 -5.92 -11.44 2.24
C THR A 180 -6.84 -12.36 3.03
N ASN A 181 -7.48 -11.88 4.09
CA ASN A 181 -8.18 -12.69 5.09
C ASN A 181 -7.30 -13.79 5.71
N ILE A 182 -6.01 -13.49 5.93
CA ILE A 182 -5.02 -14.38 6.52
C ILE A 182 -4.42 -13.72 7.76
N ALA A 183 -4.51 -14.37 8.91
CA ALA A 183 -3.88 -13.87 10.12
C ALA A 183 -2.36 -14.01 10.04
N ILE A 184 -1.65 -12.89 9.88
CA ILE A 184 -0.19 -12.83 9.94
C ILE A 184 0.26 -12.91 11.41
N LYS A 185 1.21 -13.80 11.70
CA LYS A 185 1.73 -14.03 13.06
C LYS A 185 3.25 -14.13 13.05
N GLY A 186 3.89 -13.48 14.03
CA GLY A 186 5.35 -13.51 14.18
C GLY A 186 6.06 -12.52 13.26
N TYR A 187 7.37 -12.71 13.09
CA TYR A 187 8.17 -11.94 12.14
C TYR A 187 8.18 -12.64 10.79
N LEU A 188 8.11 -11.85 9.73
CA LEU A 188 8.15 -12.34 8.36
C LEU A 188 9.55 -12.18 7.77
N ASP A 189 9.90 -13.11 6.88
CA ASP A 189 11.09 -13.03 6.05
C ASP A 189 10.72 -12.42 4.68
N SER A 190 11.72 -11.96 3.92
CA SER A 190 11.53 -11.33 2.59
C SER A 190 11.05 -12.29 1.49
N ASP A 191 10.84 -13.57 1.81
CA ASP A 191 10.34 -14.55 0.84
C ASP A 191 8.88 -14.93 1.15
N ALA A 192 8.24 -14.26 2.12
CA ALA A 192 6.86 -14.50 2.46
C ALA A 192 5.92 -14.02 1.35
N SER A 193 5.00 -14.90 0.95
CA SER A 193 3.92 -14.60 0.02
C SER A 193 2.57 -15.09 0.55
N PHE A 194 1.53 -14.31 0.30
CA PHE A 194 0.16 -14.63 0.69
C PHE A 194 -0.80 -14.49 -0.48
N ILE A 195 -1.69 -15.48 -0.64
CA ILE A 195 -2.77 -15.43 -1.63
C ILE A 195 -4.10 -15.61 -0.91
N GLY A 196 -4.99 -14.62 -1.03
CA GLY A 196 -6.28 -14.62 -0.36
C GLY A 196 -7.16 -13.44 -0.77
N GLY A 197 -8.32 -13.27 -0.15
CA GLY A 197 -9.31 -12.30 -0.62
C GLY A 197 -10.48 -12.07 0.34
N SER A 198 -11.16 -10.94 0.17
CA SER A 198 -12.43 -10.63 0.85
C SER A 198 -13.57 -10.52 -0.16
N GLN A 199 -14.78 -10.90 0.27
CA GLN A 199 -16.01 -10.66 -0.47
C GLN A 199 -16.62 -9.34 0.01
N GLN A 200 -16.16 -8.21 -0.53
CA GLN A 200 -16.73 -6.90 -0.16
C GLN A 200 -17.61 -6.34 -1.28
N GLU A 201 -18.89 -6.17 -0.91
CA GLU A 201 -19.98 -5.48 -1.60
C GLU A 201 -20.03 -5.50 -3.14
N ARG A 202 -19.78 -6.68 -3.74
CA ARG A 202 -19.95 -7.08 -5.17
C ARG A 202 -18.67 -7.17 -6.01
N LEU A 203 -17.49 -7.08 -5.39
CA LEU A 203 -16.22 -7.43 -6.03
C LEU A 203 -15.54 -8.49 -5.17
N GLU A 204 -15.38 -9.70 -5.71
CA GLU A 204 -14.50 -10.68 -5.10
C GLU A 204 -13.07 -10.36 -5.54
N ILE A 205 -12.16 -10.20 -4.58
CA ILE A 205 -10.81 -9.71 -4.83
C ILE A 205 -9.78 -10.79 -4.47
N GLN A 206 -8.94 -11.18 -5.43
CA GLN A 206 -7.77 -12.01 -5.17
C GLN A 206 -6.53 -11.13 -5.00
N ASN A 207 -5.92 -11.19 -3.83
CA ASN A 207 -4.67 -10.53 -3.50
C ASN A 207 -3.52 -11.52 -3.60
N HIS A 208 -2.40 -11.07 -4.13
CA HIS A 208 -1.10 -11.71 -4.01
C HIS A 208 -0.15 -10.68 -3.39
N SER A 209 0.31 -10.93 -2.16
CA SER A 209 1.30 -10.07 -1.51
C SER A 209 2.66 -10.75 -1.44
N GLU A 210 3.73 -10.04 -1.79
CA GLU A 210 5.13 -10.45 -1.63
C GLU A 210 5.87 -9.40 -0.80
N LEU A 211 6.76 -9.80 0.10
CA LEU A 211 7.50 -8.88 0.97
C LEU A 211 8.93 -8.63 0.47
N HIS A 212 9.23 -7.45 -0.06
CA HIS A 212 10.56 -7.13 -0.56
C HIS A 212 11.36 -6.30 0.43
N ARG A 213 12.68 -6.43 0.43
CA ARG A 213 13.54 -5.61 1.29
C ARG A 213 13.64 -4.18 0.72
N GLY A 214 13.18 -3.20 1.50
CA GLY A 214 13.21 -1.80 1.10
C GLY A 214 14.64 -1.24 0.99
N SER A 215 14.84 -0.26 0.09
CA SER A 215 16.13 0.44 -0.10
C SER A 215 16.48 1.43 1.01
N SER A 216 15.53 1.75 1.89
CA SER A 216 15.72 2.59 3.08
C SER A 216 16.10 1.68 4.25
N ALA A 217 17.37 1.66 4.64
CA ALA A 217 17.89 0.79 5.68
C ALA A 217 17.20 1.03 7.03
N SER A 218 16.21 0.20 7.36
CA SER A 218 15.79 -0.04 8.73
C SER A 218 16.47 -1.32 9.23
N LYS A 219 17.01 -1.24 10.43
CA LYS A 219 17.40 -2.44 11.19
C LYS A 219 16.13 -3.25 11.43
N GLN A 220 16.17 -4.58 11.29
CA GLN A 220 15.08 -5.49 11.65
C GLN A 220 14.77 -5.52 13.17
N ASP A 221 15.19 -4.48 13.90
CA ASP A 221 14.92 -4.36 15.33
C ASP A 221 13.48 -3.89 15.51
N VAL A 222 12.81 -4.48 16.50
CA VAL A 222 11.47 -4.08 16.95
C VAL A 222 11.49 -2.60 17.28
N GLN A 223 10.69 -1.81 16.56
CA GLN A 223 10.56 -0.39 16.85
C GLN A 223 10.02 -0.22 18.29
N PRO A 224 10.75 0.48 19.20
CA PRO A 224 10.20 0.80 20.52
C PRO A 224 9.09 1.85 20.37
N VAL A 225 8.23 1.98 21.39
CA VAL A 225 7.17 3.01 21.41
C VAL A 225 7.78 4.40 21.17
N GLY A 226 7.32 5.08 20.11
CA GLY A 226 7.84 6.39 19.69
C GLY A 226 9.29 6.40 19.18
N GLY A 227 9.87 5.23 18.85
CA GLY A 227 11.22 5.10 18.32
C GLY A 227 11.38 5.53 16.86
N GLU A 228 12.64 5.55 16.39
CA GLU A 228 12.99 5.83 14.98
C GLU A 228 12.32 4.84 14.01
N ILE A 229 12.33 5.21 12.73
CA ILE A 229 11.69 4.43 11.66
C ILE A 229 12.38 3.07 11.54
N SER A 230 11.61 2.01 11.81
CA SER A 230 12.00 0.64 11.55
C SER A 230 10.96 0.00 10.64
N ASP A 231 11.22 -0.02 9.34
CA ASP A 231 10.60 -0.97 8.43
C ASP A 231 11.57 -1.39 7.32
N GLY A 232 11.97 -2.68 7.34
CA GLY A 232 12.88 -3.26 6.38
C GLY A 232 12.18 -4.03 5.25
N LEU A 233 10.85 -4.20 5.32
CA LEU A 233 10.06 -5.00 4.39
C LEU A 233 8.89 -4.20 3.81
N VAL A 234 8.70 -4.32 2.50
CA VAL A 234 7.62 -3.65 1.77
C VAL A 234 6.70 -4.73 1.19
N ALA A 235 5.42 -4.67 1.52
CA ALA A 235 4.43 -5.56 0.90
C ALA A 235 4.03 -5.03 -0.47
N VAL A 236 4.28 -5.81 -1.52
CA VAL A 236 3.83 -5.52 -2.88
C VAL A 236 2.60 -6.38 -3.16
N LEU A 237 1.45 -5.73 -3.37
CA LEU A 237 0.16 -6.38 -3.60
C LEU A 237 -0.24 -6.26 -5.06
N THR A 238 -0.58 -7.39 -5.67
CA THR A 238 -1.31 -7.45 -6.93
C THR A 238 -2.74 -7.88 -6.66
N VAL A 239 -3.69 -7.04 -7.05
CA VAL A 239 -5.11 -7.15 -6.66
C VAL A 239 -5.96 -7.39 -7.91
N GLN A 240 -6.65 -8.54 -7.99
CA GLN A 240 -7.47 -8.91 -9.14
C GLN A 240 -8.95 -9.00 -8.74
N VAL A 241 -9.85 -8.50 -9.58
CA VAL A 241 -11.31 -8.68 -9.40
C VAL A 241 -11.73 -9.98 -10.09
N ILE A 242 -12.18 -10.97 -9.32
CA ILE A 242 -12.50 -12.32 -9.83
C ILE A 242 -13.99 -12.60 -10.02
N GLN A 243 -14.87 -11.84 -9.36
CA GLN A 243 -16.32 -11.92 -9.59
C GLN A 243 -17.00 -10.56 -9.41
N GLU A 244 -17.93 -10.26 -10.32
CA GLU A 244 -18.79 -9.08 -10.26
C GLU A 244 -20.26 -9.51 -10.28
N ASP A 245 -21.11 -8.86 -9.47
CA ASP A 245 -22.56 -8.99 -9.61
C ASP A 245 -23.12 -7.79 -10.42
N PRO A 246 -23.61 -8.00 -11.66
CA PRO A 246 -24.17 -6.93 -12.49
C PRO A 246 -25.49 -6.33 -11.98
N LYS A 247 -26.18 -6.97 -11.01
CA LYS A 247 -27.58 -6.67 -10.70
C LYS A 247 -27.87 -5.31 -10.05
N HIS A 248 -26.87 -4.55 -9.68
CA HIS A 248 -27.09 -3.33 -8.90
C HIS A 248 -26.55 -2.05 -9.53
N TRP A 249 -26.11 -2.12 -10.79
CA TRP A 249 -25.70 -0.95 -11.57
C TRP A 249 -26.88 -0.19 -12.17
N SER A 250 -28.12 -0.72 -12.10
CA SER A 250 -29.29 -0.12 -12.78
C SER A 250 -30.38 0.48 -11.88
N GLU A 251 -30.32 0.35 -10.55
CA GLU A 251 -31.41 0.87 -9.69
C GLU A 251 -31.23 2.32 -9.22
N TRP A 252 -30.02 2.90 -9.29
CA TRP A 252 -29.78 4.28 -8.85
C TRP A 252 -29.79 5.34 -9.96
N VAL A 253 -29.89 4.94 -11.24
CA VAL A 253 -29.86 5.89 -12.37
C VAL A 253 -31.27 6.32 -12.84
N TRP A 254 -32.35 5.72 -12.32
CA TRP A 254 -33.73 6.09 -12.72
C TRP A 254 -34.52 6.94 -11.72
N SER A 255 -33.99 7.24 -10.52
CA SER A 255 -34.74 8.03 -9.52
C SER A 255 -34.45 9.54 -9.53
N ALA A 256 -33.58 10.05 -10.41
CA ALA A 256 -33.29 11.48 -10.48
C ALA A 256 -34.09 12.24 -11.55
N LEU A 257 -34.85 11.55 -12.40
CA LEU A 257 -35.73 12.16 -13.40
C LEU A 257 -36.97 11.28 -13.64
N GLY A 258 -38.04 11.51 -12.87
CA GLY A 258 -39.39 11.16 -13.31
C GLY A 258 -40.27 10.35 -12.35
N LEU A 259 -40.53 10.87 -11.14
CA LEU A 259 -41.84 10.99 -10.46
C LEU A 259 -41.63 11.56 -9.05
#